data_AF-A0A345JRG5-F1
#
_entry.id   AF-A0A345JRG5-F1
#
_cell.length_a   1.000
_cell.length_b   1.000
_cell.length_c   1.000
_cell.angle_alpha   90.00
_cell.angle_beta   90.00
_cell.angle_gamma   90.00
#
_symmetry.space_group_name_H-M   'P 1'
#
loop_
_entity.id
_entity.type
_entity.pdbx_description
1 polymer ?
#
loop_
_entity_poly.entity_id
_entity_poly.type
_entity_poly.pdbx_seq_one_letter_code
_entity_poly.pdbx_strand_id
1 'polypeptide(L)'
;MKKKIIIIAVIVSVIAVASGIAYYFHYQAVQEELAEQAQEEAALPKPTDYCLITYQESADNGRTWHKVNINSGQKPMFKAQCWKKYIQILDSFAASADTDGKWYSKTQDGKIIAHPSMYFADKPFELQDKAPSVKQVTKDSSSQSQS
;
A
#
# COMPACT_ATOMS: atom_id res chain seq x y z
N MET A 1 -35.05 -5.75 50.00
CA MET A 1 -34.38 -6.16 48.75
C MET A 1 -34.92 -5.46 47.49
N LYS A 2 -36.26 -5.29 47.32
CA LYS A 2 -36.88 -4.64 46.15
C LYS A 2 -36.37 -3.21 45.83
N LYS A 3 -36.16 -2.34 46.83
CA LYS A 3 -35.63 -0.97 46.60
C LYS A 3 -34.21 -0.94 46.00
N LYS A 4 -33.34 -1.92 46.31
CA LYS A 4 -31.98 -2.00 45.76
C LYS A 4 -31.98 -2.42 44.28
N ILE A 5 -32.92 -3.29 43.88
CA ILE A 5 -33.08 -3.76 42.49
C ILE A 5 -33.56 -2.61 41.58
N ILE A 6 -34.50 -1.78 42.07
CA ILE A 6 -35.00 -0.62 41.32
C ILE A 6 -33.89 0.40 41.06
N ILE A 7 -33.04 0.68 42.06
CA ILE A 7 -31.93 1.62 41.92
C ILE A 7 -30.90 1.13 40.89
N ILE A 8 -30.56 -0.17 40.91
CA ILE A 8 -29.62 -0.75 39.95
C ILE A 8 -30.18 -0.68 38.52
N ALA A 9 -31.47 -0.97 38.33
CA ALA A 9 -32.10 -0.89 37.00
C ALA A 9 -32.08 0.53 36.41
N VAL A 10 -32.30 1.55 37.24
CA VAL A 10 -32.23 2.96 36.81
C VAL A 10 -30.81 3.34 36.39
N ILE A 11 -29.79 2.93 37.16
CA ILE A 11 -28.39 3.23 36.85
C ILE A 11 -27.98 2.60 35.51
N VAL A 12 -28.34 1.33 35.27
CA VAL A 12 -28.02 0.64 34.01
C VAL A 12 -28.73 1.31 32.84
N SER A 13 -29.99 1.73 33.00
CA SER A 13 -30.73 2.46 31.97
C SER A 13 -30.06 3.79 31.61
N VAL A 14 -29.60 4.55 32.61
CA VAL A 14 -28.92 5.84 32.37
C VAL A 14 -27.59 5.64 31.63
N ILE A 15 -26.82 4.61 31.99
CA ILE A 15 -25.55 4.29 31.32
C ILE A 15 -25.78 3.91 29.85
N ALA A 16 -26.82 3.11 29.57
CA ALA A 16 -27.16 2.71 28.20
C ALA A 16 -27.55 3.92 27.33
N VAL A 17 -28.35 4.83 27.88
CA VAL A 17 -28.75 6.06 27.17
C VAL A 17 -27.56 6.98 26.92
N ALA A 18 -26.72 7.22 27.93
CA ALA A 18 -25.53 8.04 27.79
C ALA A 18 -24.56 7.49 26.73
N SER A 19 -24.36 6.16 26.72
CA SER A 19 -23.52 5.47 25.75
C SER A 19 -24.06 5.59 24.32
N GLY A 20 -25.38 5.44 24.15
CA GLY A 20 -26.03 5.60 22.85
C GLY A 20 -25.94 7.01 22.29
N ILE A 21 -26.11 8.03 23.15
CA ILE A 21 -25.97 9.43 22.77
C ILE A 21 -24.53 9.75 22.36
N ALA A 22 -23.55 9.31 23.15
CA ALA A 22 -22.13 9.50 22.82
C ALA A 22 -21.75 8.83 21.50
N TYR A 23 -22.24 7.61 21.26
CA TYR A 23 -22.02 6.90 20.00
C TYR A 23 -22.64 7.65 18.80
N TYR A 24 -23.85 8.17 18.97
CA TYR A 24 -24.54 8.94 17.94
C TYR A 24 -23.78 10.21 17.54
N PHE A 25 -23.32 10.99 18.52
CA PHE A 25 -22.52 12.19 18.25
C PHE A 25 -21.17 11.86 17.62
N HIS A 26 -20.50 10.80 18.07
CA HIS A 26 -19.26 10.36 17.46
C HIS A 26 -19.47 9.97 15.98
N TYR A 27 -20.54 9.24 15.68
CA TYR A 27 -20.87 8.84 14.31
C TYR A 27 -21.20 10.05 13.41
N GLN A 28 -21.92 11.05 13.93
CA GLN A 28 -22.15 12.30 13.20
C GLN A 28 -20.85 13.06 12.92
N ALA A 29 -19.97 13.21 13.91
CA ALA A 29 -18.69 13.89 13.74
C ALA A 29 -17.83 13.21 12.65
N VAL A 30 -17.80 11.87 12.62
CA VAL A 30 -17.09 11.12 11.58
C VAL A 30 -17.70 11.36 10.19
N GLN A 31 -19.02 11.45 10.07
CA GLN A 31 -19.69 11.75 8.81
C GLN A 31 -19.40 13.18 8.33
N GLU A 32 -19.39 14.15 9.24
CA GLU A 32 -19.07 15.55 8.94
C GLU A 32 -17.62 15.70 8.47
N GLU A 33 -16.66 15.08 9.16
CA GLU A 33 -15.25 15.07 8.76
C GLU A 33 -15.04 14.43 7.38
N LEU A 34 -15.75 13.34 7.09
CA LEU A 34 -15.69 12.68 5.79
C LEU A 34 -16.29 13.55 4.67
N ALA A 35 -17.37 14.27 4.96
CA ALA A 35 -18.00 15.19 4.01
C ALA A 35 -17.11 16.41 3.74
N GLU A 36 -16.47 16.96 4.77
CA GLU A 36 -15.50 18.05 4.64
C GLU A 36 -14.29 17.62 3.80
N GLN A 37 -13.73 16.43 4.06
CA GLN A 37 -12.65 15.86 3.23
C GLN A 37 -13.07 15.67 1.78
N ALA A 38 -14.29 15.17 1.53
CA ALA A 38 -14.78 15.00 0.16
C ALA A 38 -14.99 16.34 -0.55
N GLN A 39 -15.40 17.39 0.17
CA GLN A 39 -15.57 18.73 -0.37
C GLN A 39 -14.22 19.40 -0.65
N GLU A 40 -13.24 19.23 0.25
CA GLU A 40 -11.86 19.66 0.03
C GLU A 40 -11.24 18.96 -1.17
N GLU A 41 -11.43 17.64 -1.30
CA GLU A 41 -10.95 16.86 -2.43
C GLU A 41 -11.62 17.27 -3.75
N ALA A 42 -12.91 17.62 -3.72
CA ALA A 42 -13.64 18.13 -4.88
C ALA A 42 -13.19 19.55 -5.30
N ALA A 43 -12.63 20.34 -4.37
CA ALA A 43 -12.08 21.66 -4.65
C ALA A 43 -10.65 21.63 -5.20
N LEU A 44 -9.94 20.51 -5.09
CA LEU A 44 -8.61 20.35 -5.68
C LEU A 44 -8.69 20.26 -7.21
N PRO A 45 -7.68 20.80 -7.93
CA PRO A 45 -7.59 20.60 -9.37
C PRO A 45 -7.53 19.11 -9.69
N LYS A 46 -8.06 18.68 -10.83
CA LYS A 46 -8.02 17.26 -11.19
C LYS A 46 -6.55 16.78 -11.26
N PRO A 47 -6.24 15.58 -10.76
CA PRO A 47 -4.90 15.04 -10.89
C PRO A 47 -4.57 14.81 -12.37
N THR A 48 -3.37 15.23 -12.77
CA THR A 48 -2.89 15.09 -14.16
C THR A 48 -1.62 14.24 -14.25
N ASP A 49 -0.93 14.03 -13.14
CA ASP A 49 0.36 13.33 -13.14
C ASP A 49 0.16 11.81 -13.07
N TYR A 50 1.00 11.08 -13.78
CA TYR A 50 1.10 9.64 -13.66
C TYR A 50 2.42 9.31 -12.96
N CYS A 51 2.40 8.40 -11.98
CA CYS A 51 3.63 7.98 -11.33
C CYS A 51 3.75 6.46 -11.21
N LEU A 52 4.89 5.92 -11.58
CA LEU A 52 5.25 4.52 -11.39
C LEU A 52 6.13 4.42 -10.15
N ILE A 53 5.71 3.63 -9.16
CA ILE A 53 6.47 3.41 -7.92
C ILE A 53 6.75 1.92 -7.81
N THR A 54 8.02 1.56 -7.73
CA THR A 54 8.47 0.16 -7.66
C THR A 54 9.57 -0.04 -6.65
N TYR A 55 9.75 -1.27 -6.19
CA TYR A 55 10.94 -1.71 -5.44
C TYR A 55 11.31 -3.13 -5.87
N GLN A 56 12.47 -3.62 -5.45
CA GLN A 56 12.87 -5.01 -5.62
C GLN A 56 12.67 -5.77 -4.30
N GLU A 57 12.03 -6.93 -4.38
CA GLU A 57 11.78 -7.84 -3.24
C GLU A 57 12.56 -9.14 -3.42
N SER A 58 13.09 -9.67 -2.32
CA SER A 58 13.69 -10.99 -2.25
C SER A 58 13.17 -11.77 -1.04
N ALA A 59 12.67 -12.98 -1.29
CA ALA A 59 12.24 -13.91 -0.25
C ALA A 59 13.34 -14.92 0.15
N ASP A 60 14.46 -14.95 -0.56
CA ASP A 60 15.51 -15.97 -0.44
C ASP A 60 16.88 -15.37 -0.06
N ASN A 61 16.84 -14.33 0.78
CA ASN A 61 18.01 -13.59 1.27
C ASN A 61 18.88 -12.97 0.16
N GLY A 62 18.23 -12.40 -0.85
CA GLY A 62 18.89 -11.63 -1.91
C GLY A 62 19.45 -12.49 -3.05
N ARG A 63 19.10 -13.77 -3.14
CA ARG A 63 19.53 -14.63 -4.26
C ARG A 63 18.71 -14.37 -5.52
N THR A 64 17.39 -14.21 -5.37
CA THR A 64 16.48 -13.81 -6.44
C THR A 64 15.79 -12.51 -6.06
N TRP A 65 15.58 -11.67 -7.07
CA TRP A 65 14.95 -10.36 -6.93
C TRP A 65 13.77 -10.26 -7.88
N HIS A 66 12.64 -9.81 -7.36
CA HIS A 66 11.43 -9.56 -8.12
C HIS A 66 11.04 -8.10 -8.01
N LYS A 67 10.70 -7.48 -9.14
CA LYS A 67 10.16 -6.12 -9.13
C LYS A 67 8.72 -6.15 -8.63
N VAL A 68 8.40 -5.30 -7.67
CA VAL A 68 7.05 -5.12 -7.15
C VAL A 68 6.57 -3.73 -7.48
N ASN A 69 5.36 -3.63 -8.05
CA ASN A 69 4.70 -2.38 -8.38
C ASN A 69 3.78 -1.94 -7.23
N ILE A 70 4.10 -0.84 -6.56
CA ILE A 70 3.24 -0.20 -5.55
C ILE A 70 2.21 0.69 -6.22
N ASN A 71 2.63 1.37 -7.28
CA ASN A 71 1.73 2.10 -8.16
C ASN A 71 2.15 1.86 -9.60
N SER A 72 1.23 1.39 -10.44
CA SER A 72 1.52 1.04 -11.83
C SER A 72 1.57 2.26 -12.76
N GLY A 73 1.22 3.45 -12.28
CA GLY A 73 1.21 4.67 -13.10
C GLY A 73 0.15 4.70 -14.20
N GLN A 74 -0.88 3.86 -14.14
CA GLN A 74 -1.97 3.86 -15.15
C GLN A 74 -3.04 4.91 -14.88
N LYS A 75 -3.25 5.27 -13.61
CA LYS A 75 -4.25 6.24 -13.20
C LYS A 75 -3.56 7.54 -12.82
N PRO A 76 -4.12 8.69 -13.23
CA PRO A 76 -3.57 9.97 -12.82
C PRO A 76 -3.79 10.15 -11.31
N MET A 77 -2.83 10.79 -10.65
CA MET A 77 -2.89 11.12 -9.23
C MET A 77 -2.06 12.38 -8.93
N PHE A 78 -2.25 12.97 -7.76
CA PHE A 78 -1.48 14.14 -7.36
C PHE A 78 -0.02 13.76 -7.08
N LYS A 79 0.94 14.62 -7.48
CA LYS A 79 2.36 14.44 -7.11
C LYS A 79 2.56 14.22 -5.61
N ALA A 80 1.82 14.96 -4.78
CA ALA A 80 1.88 14.81 -3.33
C ALA A 80 1.51 13.38 -2.88
N GLN A 81 0.51 12.76 -3.50
CA GLN A 81 0.13 11.38 -3.21
C GLN A 81 1.20 10.38 -3.67
N CYS A 82 1.86 10.61 -4.81
CA CYS A 82 3.00 9.80 -5.25
C CYS A 82 4.15 9.87 -4.24
N TRP A 83 4.53 11.09 -3.82
CA TRP A 83 5.56 11.29 -2.81
C TRP A 83 5.21 10.65 -1.48
N LYS A 84 3.96 10.80 -1.02
CA LYS A 84 3.49 10.15 0.22
C LYS A 84 3.70 8.63 0.16
N LYS A 85 3.28 7.98 -0.93
CA LYS A 85 3.50 6.54 -1.12
C LYS A 85 4.97 6.17 -1.18
N TYR A 86 5.79 6.97 -1.85
CA TYR A 86 7.22 6.72 -1.96
C TYR A 86 7.93 6.82 -0.60
N ILE A 87 7.64 7.88 0.16
CA ILE A 87 8.21 8.11 1.50
C ILE A 87 7.81 6.98 2.45
N GLN A 88 6.56 6.51 2.42
CA GLN A 88 6.11 5.38 3.24
C GLN A 88 6.96 4.11 3.05
N ILE A 89 7.52 3.90 1.85
CA ILE A 89 8.44 2.78 1.60
C ILE A 89 9.79 3.09 2.25
N LEU A 90 10.30 4.30 2.03
CA LEU A 90 11.58 4.76 2.55
C LEU A 90 11.62 4.81 4.08
N ASP A 91 10.49 4.99 4.76
CA ASP A 91 10.41 4.98 6.23
C ASP A 91 10.93 3.66 6.83
N SER A 92 10.90 2.57 6.07
CA SER A 92 11.45 1.28 6.49
C SER A 92 12.97 1.15 6.29
N PHE A 93 13.59 2.04 5.50
CA PHE A 93 15.02 2.03 5.21
C PHE A 93 15.78 2.87 6.23
N ALA A 94 17.00 2.43 6.56
CA ALA A 94 17.93 3.27 7.33
C ALA A 94 18.36 4.50 6.51
N ALA A 95 18.86 5.54 7.16
CA ALA A 95 19.34 6.75 6.47
C ALA A 95 20.61 6.52 5.61
N SER A 96 21.30 5.39 5.80
CA SER A 96 22.52 5.04 5.09
C SER A 96 22.60 3.53 4.82
N ALA A 97 23.50 3.15 3.92
CA ALA A 97 23.86 1.75 3.71
C ALA A 97 24.47 1.13 4.99
N ASP A 98 24.37 -0.19 5.11
CA ASP A 98 24.99 -0.95 6.18
C ASP A 98 26.52 -1.05 6.01
N THR A 99 27.17 -1.80 6.89
CA THR A 99 28.64 -2.00 6.88
C THR A 99 29.14 -2.70 5.62
N ASP A 100 28.28 -3.42 4.90
CA ASP A 100 28.58 -4.09 3.64
C ASP A 100 28.27 -3.19 2.43
N GLY A 101 27.87 -1.94 2.66
CA GLY A 101 27.43 -1.01 1.61
C GLY A 101 26.07 -1.35 1.01
N LYS A 102 25.29 -2.23 1.65
CA LYS A 102 23.95 -2.60 1.21
C LYS A 102 22.92 -1.68 1.85
N TRP A 103 22.02 -1.15 1.03
CA TRP A 103 20.93 -0.30 1.50
C TRP A 103 19.60 -1.01 1.29
N TYR A 104 19.30 -1.91 2.23
CA TYR A 104 18.11 -2.76 2.21
C TYR A 104 17.25 -2.56 3.45
N SER A 105 15.98 -2.90 3.32
CA SER A 105 15.02 -2.98 4.43
C SER A 105 14.38 -4.37 4.46
N LYS A 106 13.61 -4.67 5.51
CA LYS A 106 12.82 -5.89 5.62
C LYS A 106 11.35 -5.56 5.80
N THR A 107 10.49 -6.27 5.09
CA THR A 107 9.05 -6.24 5.34
C THR A 107 8.71 -6.93 6.66
N GLN A 108 7.46 -6.77 7.13
CA GLN A 108 6.96 -7.50 8.30
C GLN A 108 7.05 -9.02 8.13
N ASP A 109 6.92 -9.52 6.89
CA ASP A 109 7.05 -10.93 6.53
C ASP A 109 8.52 -11.40 6.41
N GLY A 110 9.49 -10.53 6.73
CA GLY A 110 10.91 -10.84 6.71
C GLY A 110 11.55 -10.84 5.33
N LYS A 111 10.83 -10.45 4.28
CA LYS A 111 11.39 -10.33 2.92
C LYS A 111 12.28 -9.11 2.80
N ILE A 112 13.39 -9.24 2.08
CA ILE A 112 14.32 -8.14 1.86
C ILE A 112 13.78 -7.25 0.75
N ILE A 113 13.78 -5.94 0.97
CA ILE A 113 13.44 -4.96 -0.05
C ILE A 113 14.61 -4.03 -0.33
N ALA A 114 14.75 -3.65 -1.59
CA ALA A 114 15.86 -2.85 -2.10
C ALA A 114 15.40 -1.95 -3.25
N HIS A 115 16.24 -0.96 -3.58
CA HIS A 115 16.10 -0.12 -4.76
C HIS A 115 14.67 0.40 -5.00
N PRO A 116 14.06 1.08 -4.00
CA PRO A 116 12.83 1.81 -4.26
C PRO A 116 13.09 2.87 -5.34
N SER A 117 12.16 3.00 -6.28
CA SER A 117 12.25 3.95 -7.39
C SER A 117 10.88 4.54 -7.68
N MET A 118 10.86 5.82 -8.05
CA MET A 118 9.67 6.51 -8.49
C MET A 118 9.94 7.28 -9.78
N TYR A 119 9.03 7.17 -10.73
CA TYR A 119 9.06 7.88 -12.02
C TYR A 119 7.77 8.63 -12.21
N PHE A 120 7.85 9.82 -12.84
CA PHE A 120 6.69 10.59 -13.26
C PHE A 120 6.59 10.61 -14.78
N ALA A 121 5.35 10.69 -15.28
CA ALA A 121 5.07 10.87 -16.69
C ALA A 121 3.81 11.72 -16.88
N ASP A 122 3.72 12.37 -18.04
CA ASP A 122 2.54 13.15 -18.44
C ASP A 122 1.42 12.25 -19.00
N LYS A 123 1.70 10.96 -19.22
CA LYS A 123 0.78 9.96 -19.77
C LYS A 123 0.83 8.67 -18.94
N PRO A 124 -0.22 7.83 -19.00
CA PRO A 124 -0.23 6.53 -18.35
C PRO A 124 0.99 5.69 -18.72
N PHE A 125 1.59 5.03 -17.74
CA PHE A 125 2.63 4.04 -17.98
C PHE A 125 2.04 2.78 -18.63
N GLU A 126 2.75 2.21 -19.61
CA GLU A 126 2.36 0.93 -20.20
C GLU A 126 2.63 -0.20 -19.20
N LEU A 127 1.68 -1.13 -19.08
CA LEU A 127 1.89 -2.39 -18.38
C LEU A 127 2.84 -3.27 -19.19
N GLN A 128 4.15 -3.10 -18.99
CA GLN A 128 5.07 -4.16 -19.35
C GLN A 128 5.04 -5.24 -18.27
N ASP A 129 3.94 -6.01 -18.22
CA ASP A 129 3.80 -7.23 -17.42
C ASP A 129 2.77 -8.17 -18.07
N LYS A 130 3.04 -8.61 -19.31
CA LYS A 130 2.87 -10.04 -19.57
C LYS A 130 4.23 -10.65 -19.27
N ALA A 131 4.29 -11.50 -18.25
CA ALA A 131 5.47 -12.30 -17.93
C ALA A 131 6.13 -12.80 -19.21
N PRO A 132 7.48 -12.82 -19.32
CA PRO A 132 8.12 -13.49 -20.44
C PRO A 132 7.60 -14.92 -20.46
N SER A 133 6.86 -15.28 -21.52
CA SER A 133 6.50 -16.66 -21.76
C SER A 133 7.81 -17.43 -21.77
N VAL A 134 7.92 -18.39 -20.84
CA VAL A 134 9.01 -19.36 -20.84
C VAL A 134 9.01 -19.96 -22.24
N LYS A 135 9.95 -19.56 -23.08
CA LYS A 135 10.26 -20.32 -24.29
C LYS A 135 10.73 -21.66 -23.77
N GLN A 136 9.85 -22.66 -23.79
CA GLN A 136 10.28 -24.05 -23.73
C GLN A 136 11.34 -24.19 -24.82
N VAL A 137 12.58 -24.39 -24.40
CA VAL A 137 13.61 -24.92 -25.27
C VAL A 137 13.16 -26.34 -25.56
N THR A 138 12.40 -26.52 -26.65
CA THR A 138 12.16 -27.83 -27.22
C THR A 138 13.54 -28.38 -27.59
N LYS A 139 13.98 -29.35 -26.80
CA LYS A 139 15.20 -30.09 -27.01
C LYS A 139 14.95 -30.98 -28.22
N ASP A 140 15.19 -30.45 -29.42
CA ASP A 140 15.21 -31.26 -30.63
C ASP A 140 16.47 -32.13 -30.62
N SER A 141 16.29 -33.33 -30.11
CA SER A 141 17.10 -34.48 -30.49
C SER A 141 16.79 -34.79 -31.95
N SER A 142 17.62 -34.33 -32.88
CA SER A 142 17.73 -34.98 -34.19
C SER A 142 19.19 -35.32 -34.45
N SER A 143 19.42 -36.62 -34.36
CA SER A 143 20.57 -37.34 -34.89
C SER A 143 20.78 -37.01 -36.37
N GLN A 144 21.98 -36.57 -36.73
CA GLN A 144 22.54 -36.80 -38.06
C GLN A 144 23.82 -37.60 -37.92
N SER A 145 23.71 -38.89 -38.24
CA SER A 145 24.82 -39.69 -38.74
C SER A 145 25.41 -38.98 -39.95
N GLN A 146 26.73 -38.77 -39.92
CA GLN A 146 27.54 -38.66 -41.11
C GLN A 146 28.52 -39.83 -41.10
N SER A 147 28.31 -40.75 -42.02
CA SER A 147 29.39 -41.40 -42.77
C SER A 147 28.86 -41.77 -44.14
#